data_AF-A0A851Z577-F1
#
_entry.id   AF-A0A851Z577-F1
#
_cell.length_a   1.000
_cell.length_b   1.000
_cell.length_c   1.000
_cell.angle_alpha   90.00
_cell.angle_beta   90.00
_cell.angle_gamma   90.00
#
_symmetry.space_group_name_H-M   'P 1'
#
loop_
_entity.id
_entity.type
_entity.pdbx_description
1 polymer ?
#
loop_
_entity_poly.entity_id
_entity_poly.type
_entity_poly.pdbx_seq_one_letter_code
_entity_poly.pdbx_strand_id
1 'polypeptide(L)'
;SRALVAQLAVGTGLFATLLPAVAVGIGQGWRLGSGLCRLTHLLWHWSLFVQGLLVGSGSCCTVWCRWDPQSRRLAVAVWAGALLLATPAALASGTVAAPQTSCIRRTVDILSPAYLLHLTFCLCLFLLLPAVLVVATLSVPQLRAGWEPGIGMSWLFFVLWVPHGVGLAVDFLLHARLLQPTCSTFESFDYALGLSEGLGVLHCGLGPAALLATRFCRRQAGTSASC
;
A
#
# COMPACT_ATOMS: atom_id res chain seq x y z
N SER A 1 -14.33 -7.00 -11.90
CA SER A 1 -14.19 -6.25 -13.18
C SER A 1 -12.78 -6.44 -13.75
N ARG A 2 -12.62 -6.73 -15.05
CA ARG A 2 -11.29 -6.90 -15.71
C ARG A 2 -10.44 -5.64 -15.63
N ALA A 3 -11.09 -4.48 -15.66
CA ALA A 3 -10.40 -3.22 -15.63
C ALA A 3 -9.83 -2.87 -14.26
N LEU A 4 -10.55 -3.16 -13.17
CA LEU A 4 -10.02 -3.01 -11.81
C LEU A 4 -8.72 -3.80 -11.66
N VAL A 5 -8.72 -5.05 -12.14
CA VAL A 5 -7.52 -5.91 -12.15
C VAL A 5 -6.40 -5.30 -13.00
N ALA A 6 -6.72 -4.72 -14.16
CA ALA A 6 -5.71 -4.04 -14.99
C ALA A 6 -5.13 -2.81 -14.29
N GLN A 7 -5.95 -1.99 -13.63
CA GLN A 7 -5.49 -0.82 -12.88
C GLN A 7 -4.62 -1.21 -11.68
N LEU A 8 -5.00 -2.28 -10.97
CA LEU A 8 -4.18 -2.85 -9.90
C LEU A 8 -2.83 -3.34 -10.45
N ALA A 9 -2.82 -4.05 -11.57
CA ALA A 9 -1.58 -4.51 -12.21
C ALA A 9 -0.66 -3.36 -12.63
N VAL A 10 -1.21 -2.24 -13.11
CA VAL A 10 -0.41 -1.03 -13.41
C VAL A 10 0.18 -0.45 -12.14
N GLY A 11 -0.61 -0.34 -11.05
CA GLY A 11 -0.11 0.12 -9.75
C GLY A 11 1.00 -0.78 -9.19
N THR A 12 0.80 -2.10 -9.23
CA THR A 12 1.79 -3.09 -8.82
C THR A 12 3.06 -3.02 -9.69
N GLY A 13 2.91 -2.86 -11.00
CA GLY A 13 4.04 -2.70 -11.93
C GLY A 13 4.84 -1.43 -11.63
N LEU A 14 4.16 -0.31 -11.38
CA LEU A 14 4.81 0.96 -11.00
C LEU A 14 5.59 0.83 -9.69
N PHE A 15 5.05 0.10 -8.71
CA PHE A 15 5.78 -0.16 -7.47
C PHE A 15 7.01 -1.06 -7.72
N ALA A 16 6.85 -2.13 -8.49
CA ALA A 16 7.90 -3.09 -8.77
C ALA A 16 9.09 -2.47 -9.52
N THR A 17 8.87 -1.49 -10.40
CA THR A 17 9.96 -0.80 -11.11
C THR A 17 10.84 0.06 -10.19
N LEU A 18 10.34 0.45 -9.01
CA LEU A 18 11.11 1.22 -8.03
C LEU A 18 12.02 0.33 -7.19
N LEU A 19 11.66 -0.96 -7.01
CA LEU A 19 12.36 -1.88 -6.11
C LEU A 19 13.86 -2.01 -6.39
N PRO A 20 14.34 -2.16 -7.65
CA PRO A 20 15.76 -2.27 -7.91
C PRO A 20 16.54 -1.02 -7.49
N ALA A 21 15.99 0.17 -7.76
CA ALA A 21 16.63 1.44 -7.41
C ALA A 21 16.71 1.62 -5.88
N VAL A 22 15.63 1.28 -5.17
CA VAL A 22 15.60 1.31 -3.70
C VAL A 22 16.58 0.29 -3.11
N ALA A 23 16.61 -0.94 -3.64
CA ALA A 23 17.52 -1.99 -3.18
C ALA A 23 18.99 -1.59 -3.34
N VAL A 24 19.36 -1.01 -4.49
CA VAL A 24 20.71 -0.44 -4.69
C VAL A 24 20.98 0.71 -3.72
N GLY A 25 20.01 1.59 -3.51
CA GLY A 25 20.12 2.70 -2.56
C GLY A 25 20.39 2.25 -1.12
N ILE A 26 19.79 1.13 -0.70
CA ILE A 26 20.00 0.52 0.62
C ILE A 26 21.38 -0.15 0.69
N GLY A 27 21.80 -0.88 -0.34
CA GLY A 27 23.04 -1.66 -0.32
C GLY A 27 24.33 -0.87 -0.61
N GLN A 28 24.26 0.20 -1.42
CA GLN A 28 25.43 0.95 -1.92
C GLN A 28 25.43 2.44 -1.50
N GLY A 29 24.41 2.85 -0.74
CA GLY A 29 24.11 4.25 -0.45
C GLY A 29 23.36 4.92 -1.61
N TRP A 30 22.51 5.87 -1.26
CA TRP A 30 21.73 6.67 -2.19
C TRP A 30 22.58 7.74 -2.88
N ARG A 31 22.89 7.56 -4.17
CA ARG A 31 23.75 8.48 -4.96
C ARG A 31 22.99 9.36 -5.96
N LEU A 32 21.68 9.15 -6.08
CA LEU A 32 20.81 9.78 -7.08
C LEU A 32 20.35 11.20 -6.68
N GLY A 33 20.77 11.69 -5.51
CA GLY A 33 20.44 13.02 -5.00
C GLY A 33 19.05 13.11 -4.35
N SER A 34 18.76 14.25 -3.75
CA SER A 34 17.55 14.46 -2.93
C SER A 34 16.26 14.51 -3.76
N GLY A 35 16.31 15.04 -4.98
CA GLY A 35 15.15 15.10 -5.88
C GLY A 35 14.64 13.70 -6.26
N LEU A 36 15.54 12.79 -6.63
CA LEU A 36 15.17 11.41 -6.94
C LEU A 36 14.72 10.64 -5.70
N CYS A 37 15.28 10.90 -4.52
CA CYS A 37 14.79 10.31 -3.27
C CYS A 37 13.31 10.67 -3.01
N ARG A 38 12.97 11.96 -3.15
CA ARG A 38 11.58 12.43 -3.01
C ARG A 38 10.67 11.84 -4.08
N LEU A 39 11.12 11.76 -5.32
CA LEU A 39 10.36 11.15 -6.41
C LEU A 39 10.11 9.66 -6.15
N THR A 40 11.11 8.94 -5.65
CA THR A 40 10.98 7.53 -5.27
C THR A 40 9.92 7.36 -4.18
N HIS A 41 9.96 8.16 -3.11
CA HIS A 41 8.93 8.13 -2.07
C HIS A 41 7.55 8.57 -2.58
N LEU A 42 7.48 9.52 -3.51
CA LEU A 42 6.24 9.92 -4.16
C LEU A 42 5.62 8.75 -4.93
N LEU A 43 6.39 8.14 -5.83
CA LEU A 43 5.93 7.04 -6.69
C LEU A 43 5.58 5.80 -5.86
N TRP A 44 6.36 5.52 -4.81
CA TRP A 44 6.09 4.46 -3.85
C TRP A 44 4.71 4.63 -3.23
N HIS A 45 4.46 5.76 -2.54
CA HIS A 45 3.18 5.97 -1.88
C HIS A 45 2.02 6.19 -2.85
N TRP A 46 2.27 6.80 -4.01
CA TRP A 46 1.26 6.95 -5.06
C TRP A 46 0.75 5.58 -5.51
N SER A 47 1.65 4.67 -5.83
CA SER A 47 1.28 3.32 -6.26
C SER A 47 0.53 2.55 -5.17
N LEU A 48 0.89 2.72 -3.89
CA LEU A 48 0.19 2.08 -2.78
C LEU A 48 -1.19 2.67 -2.52
N PHE A 49 -1.32 3.99 -2.54
CA PHE A 49 -2.59 4.67 -2.30
C PHE A 49 -3.58 4.42 -3.43
N VAL A 50 -3.13 4.39 -4.69
CA VAL A 50 -3.95 3.97 -5.82
C VAL A 50 -4.47 2.55 -5.57
N GLN A 51 -3.58 1.60 -5.24
CA GLN A 51 -3.97 0.21 -5.02
C GLN A 51 -4.96 0.08 -3.86
N GLY A 52 -4.72 0.73 -2.72
CA GLY A 52 -5.62 0.73 -1.56
C GLY A 52 -7.00 1.31 -1.89
N LEU A 53 -7.06 2.43 -2.61
CA LEU A 53 -8.33 3.05 -3.03
C LEU A 53 -9.10 2.20 -4.05
N LEU A 54 -8.39 1.57 -5.00
CA LEU A 54 -8.98 0.66 -5.97
C LEU A 54 -9.54 -0.60 -5.28
N VAL A 55 -8.78 -1.19 -4.36
CA VAL A 55 -9.20 -2.34 -3.55
C VAL A 55 -10.43 -2.00 -2.69
N GLY A 56 -10.42 -0.85 -2.01
CA GLY A 56 -11.53 -0.38 -1.20
C GLY A 56 -12.80 -0.14 -2.03
N SER A 57 -12.66 0.58 -3.15
CA SER A 57 -13.80 0.88 -4.03
C SER A 57 -14.37 -0.36 -4.74
N GLY A 58 -13.55 -1.36 -5.03
CA GLY A 58 -14.00 -2.66 -5.55
C GLY A 58 -14.81 -3.47 -4.55
N SER A 59 -14.54 -3.32 -3.25
CA SER A 59 -15.22 -4.04 -2.17
C SER A 59 -16.65 -3.51 -1.89
N CYS A 60 -16.93 -2.26 -2.24
CA CYS A 60 -18.25 -1.65 -2.07
C CYS A 60 -19.23 -1.91 -3.24
N CYS A 61 -18.86 -2.74 -4.23
CA CYS A 61 -19.67 -3.31 -5.33
C CYS A 61 -20.57 -2.40 -6.20
N THR A 62 -20.76 -1.11 -5.91
CA THR A 62 -21.76 -0.27 -6.61
C THR A 62 -21.21 0.46 -7.84
N VAL A 63 -19.93 0.85 -7.85
CA VAL A 63 -19.43 1.84 -8.82
C VAL A 63 -18.62 1.26 -9.99
N TRP A 64 -17.87 0.16 -9.78
CA TRP A 64 -16.90 -0.36 -10.77
C TRP A 64 -17.43 -1.52 -11.64
N CYS A 65 -18.68 -1.92 -11.44
CA CYS A 65 -19.29 -3.06 -12.15
C CYS A 65 -19.77 -2.70 -13.56
N ARG A 66 -20.01 -1.42 -13.86
CA ARG A 66 -20.33 -0.93 -15.21
C ARG A 66 -19.15 -0.16 -15.78
N TRP A 67 -18.49 -0.71 -16.79
CA TRP A 67 -17.44 0.00 -17.53
C TRP A 67 -18.12 0.99 -18.48
N ASP A 68 -18.44 2.17 -17.94
CA ASP A 68 -19.10 3.29 -18.59
C ASP A 68 -18.12 4.49 -18.68
N PRO A 69 -18.28 5.49 -19.56
CA PRO A 69 -17.57 6.78 -19.48
C PRO A 69 -17.40 7.36 -18.06
N GLN A 70 -18.36 7.12 -17.15
CA GLN A 70 -18.24 7.48 -15.74
C GLN A 70 -17.10 6.72 -15.01
N SER A 71 -16.87 5.44 -15.30
CA SER A 71 -15.80 4.62 -14.70
C SER A 71 -14.40 5.06 -15.14
N ARG A 72 -14.25 5.60 -16.36
CA ARG A 72 -12.97 6.19 -16.81
C ARG A 72 -12.62 7.46 -16.05
N ARG A 73 -13.60 8.35 -15.84
CA ARG A 73 -13.42 9.57 -15.03
C ARG A 73 -13.08 9.22 -13.58
N LEU A 74 -13.75 8.22 -13.01
CA LEU A 74 -13.46 7.70 -11.68
C LEU A 74 -12.05 7.13 -11.57
N ALA A 75 -11.59 6.37 -12.57
CA ALA A 75 -10.20 5.88 -12.59
C ALA A 75 -9.21 7.05 -12.56
N VAL A 76 -9.37 8.03 -13.46
CA VAL A 76 -8.50 9.22 -13.47
C VAL A 76 -8.55 9.96 -12.13
N ALA A 77 -9.74 10.13 -11.55
CA ALA A 77 -9.90 10.78 -10.25
C ALA A 77 -9.22 10.00 -9.11
N VAL A 78 -9.28 8.67 -9.10
CA VAL A 78 -8.59 7.83 -8.12
C VAL A 78 -7.08 7.95 -8.28
N TRP A 79 -6.55 7.91 -9.50
CA TRP A 79 -5.12 8.06 -9.76
C TRP A 79 -4.61 9.45 -9.37
N ALA A 80 -5.32 10.51 -9.77
CA ALA A 80 -4.97 11.88 -9.43
C ALA A 80 -5.11 12.15 -7.93
N GLY A 81 -6.19 11.66 -7.29
CA GLY A 81 -6.41 11.75 -5.86
C GLY A 81 -5.30 11.05 -5.08
N ALA A 82 -4.92 9.84 -5.47
CA ALA A 82 -3.81 9.14 -4.84
C ALA A 82 -2.46 9.86 -4.99
N LEU A 83 -2.22 10.51 -6.14
CA LEU A 83 -1.01 11.32 -6.34
C LEU A 83 -0.99 12.52 -5.39
N LEU A 84 -2.13 13.18 -5.23
CA LEU A 84 -2.29 14.27 -4.27
C LEU A 84 -2.04 13.79 -2.84
N LEU A 85 -2.60 12.65 -2.45
CA LEU A 85 -2.38 12.04 -1.13
C LEU A 85 -0.93 11.62 -0.89
N ALA A 86 -0.18 11.26 -1.94
CA ALA A 86 1.24 10.91 -1.85
C ALA A 86 2.17 12.13 -1.77
N THR A 87 1.68 13.33 -2.09
CA THR A 87 2.50 14.55 -2.12
C THR A 87 3.15 14.87 -0.76
N PRO A 88 2.44 14.78 0.38
CA PRO A 88 3.06 15.00 1.70
C PRO A 88 4.20 14.02 2.01
N ALA A 89 4.15 12.78 1.48
CA ALA A 89 5.24 11.82 1.66
C ALA A 89 6.53 12.31 0.99
N ALA A 90 6.42 12.84 -0.23
CA ALA A 90 7.56 13.40 -0.95
C ALA A 90 8.14 14.64 -0.23
N LEU A 91 7.28 15.49 0.33
CA LEU A 91 7.69 16.68 1.07
C LEU A 91 8.35 16.35 2.41
N ALA A 92 7.90 15.29 3.08
CA ALA A 92 8.47 14.84 4.35
C ALA A 92 9.80 14.09 4.18
N SER A 93 10.05 13.52 3.00
CA SER A 93 11.24 12.72 2.70
C SER A 93 12.44 13.56 2.21
N GLY A 94 13.64 12.97 2.31
CA GLY A 94 14.86 13.58 1.80
C GLY A 94 16.10 12.72 2.05
N THR A 95 17.26 13.31 1.83
CA THR A 95 18.56 12.61 1.99
C THR A 95 19.32 13.14 3.18
N VAL A 96 19.94 12.25 3.95
CA VAL A 96 20.85 12.59 5.04
C VAL A 96 22.23 12.00 4.77
N ALA A 97 23.28 12.72 5.14
CA ALA A 97 24.66 12.29 4.96
C ALA A 97 25.21 11.67 6.25
N ALA A 98 25.45 10.35 6.31
CA ALA A 98 26.29 9.71 7.32
C ALA A 98 26.62 8.23 7.01
N PRO A 99 27.85 7.75 7.26
CA PRO A 99 28.99 7.65 6.32
C PRO A 99 28.67 7.37 4.83
N GLN A 100 27.46 6.93 4.49
CA GLN A 100 26.94 6.92 3.13
C GLN A 100 25.66 7.76 3.08
N THR A 101 25.42 8.46 1.97
CA THR A 101 24.17 9.21 1.80
C THR A 101 22.99 8.24 1.78
N SER A 102 22.03 8.38 2.69
CA SER A 102 20.83 7.53 2.74
C SER A 102 19.60 8.35 2.37
N CYS A 103 18.68 7.73 1.63
CA CYS A 103 17.36 8.27 1.37
C CYS A 103 16.45 7.85 2.52
N ILE A 104 15.97 8.84 3.28
CA ILE A 104 15.16 8.59 4.47
C ILE A 104 13.73 9.10 4.29
N ARG A 105 12.79 8.37 4.88
CA ARG A 105 11.36 8.65 4.80
C ARG A 105 10.95 9.96 5.50
N ARG A 106 11.74 10.42 6.49
CA ARG A 106 11.48 11.63 7.27
C ARG A 106 12.75 12.46 7.47
N THR A 107 12.82 13.63 6.84
CA THR A 107 13.82 14.69 7.13
C THR A 107 13.23 15.87 7.90
N VAL A 108 11.91 15.91 8.05
CA VAL A 108 11.16 16.97 8.71
C VAL A 108 10.83 16.60 10.16
N ASP A 109 10.48 17.59 10.98
CA ASP A 109 10.04 17.36 12.36
C ASP A 109 8.80 16.47 12.44
N ILE A 110 8.65 15.76 13.56
CA ILE A 110 7.53 14.84 13.78
C ILE A 110 6.16 15.55 13.85
N LEU A 111 6.13 16.80 14.28
CA LEU A 111 4.91 17.63 14.29
C LEU A 111 4.71 18.41 12.97
N SER A 112 5.56 18.21 11.97
CA SER A 112 5.40 18.91 10.70
C SER A 112 4.08 18.49 10.03
N PRO A 113 3.33 19.44 9.45
CA PRO A 113 2.02 19.15 8.86
C PRO A 113 2.14 18.17 7.68
N ALA A 114 3.22 18.21 6.91
CA ALA A 114 3.47 17.28 5.82
C ALA A 114 3.58 15.83 6.32
N TYR A 115 4.36 15.60 7.38
CA TYR A 115 4.50 14.27 7.96
C TYR A 115 3.20 13.79 8.63
N LEU A 116 2.52 14.65 9.39
CA LEU A 116 1.24 14.30 10.02
C LEU A 116 0.15 13.97 9.00
N LEU A 117 0.06 14.73 7.90
CA LEU A 117 -0.86 14.42 6.80
C LEU A 117 -0.52 13.08 6.16
N HIS A 118 0.76 12.84 5.84
CA HIS A 118 1.22 11.57 5.28
C HIS A 118 0.88 10.39 6.19
N LEU A 119 1.21 10.49 7.48
CA LEU A 119 0.92 9.49 8.50
C LEU A 119 -0.59 9.23 8.59
N THR A 120 -1.40 10.29 8.68
CA THR A 120 -2.86 10.19 8.75
C THR A 120 -3.42 9.44 7.53
N PHE A 121 -2.96 9.75 6.32
CA PHE A 121 -3.40 9.05 5.11
C PHE A 121 -3.00 7.57 5.11
N CYS A 122 -1.78 7.24 5.55
CA CYS A 122 -1.35 5.85 5.72
C CYS A 122 -2.24 5.10 6.71
N LEU A 123 -2.54 5.69 7.87
CA LEU A 123 -3.40 5.05 8.88
C LEU A 123 -4.84 4.89 8.38
N CYS A 124 -5.39 5.90 7.71
CA CYS A 124 -6.71 5.83 7.12
C CYS A 124 -6.82 4.72 6.08
N LEU A 125 -5.84 4.58 5.18
CA LEU A 125 -5.88 3.62 4.10
C LEU A 125 -5.50 2.20 4.52
N PHE A 126 -4.52 2.04 5.40
CA PHE A 126 -4.00 0.71 5.77
C PHE A 126 -4.61 0.13 7.04
N LEU A 127 -5.24 0.94 7.91
CA LEU A 127 -5.87 0.45 9.14
C LEU A 127 -7.37 0.72 9.18
N LEU A 128 -7.77 1.98 9.03
CA LEU A 128 -9.17 2.37 9.20
C LEU A 128 -10.06 1.80 8.09
N LEU A 129 -9.64 1.93 6.83
CA LEU A 129 -10.37 1.41 5.69
C LEU A 129 -10.59 -0.12 5.78
N PRO A 130 -9.58 -0.97 5.99
CA PRO A 130 -9.83 -2.40 6.18
C PRO A 130 -10.71 -2.66 7.39
N ALA A 131 -10.49 -2.00 8.53
CA ALA A 131 -11.33 -2.16 9.72
C ALA A 131 -12.82 -1.89 9.43
N VAL A 132 -13.12 -0.78 8.75
CA VAL A 132 -14.49 -0.42 8.35
C VAL A 132 -15.07 -1.46 7.38
N LEU A 133 -14.29 -1.96 6.42
CA LEU A 133 -14.74 -3.02 5.52
C LEU A 133 -15.03 -4.33 6.27
N VAL A 134 -14.23 -4.69 7.28
CA VAL A 134 -14.51 -5.86 8.14
C VAL A 134 -15.84 -5.65 8.86
N VAL A 135 -15.99 -4.53 9.55
CA VAL A 135 -17.18 -4.24 10.35
C VAL A 135 -18.42 -4.20 9.45
N ALA A 136 -18.35 -3.55 8.28
CA ALA A 136 -19.44 -3.49 7.33
C ALA A 136 -19.82 -4.87 6.79
N THR A 137 -18.85 -5.71 6.44
CA THR A 137 -19.12 -7.08 5.96
C THR A 137 -19.71 -7.97 7.07
N LEU A 138 -19.26 -7.83 8.32
CA LEU A 138 -19.82 -8.57 9.45
C LEU A 138 -21.23 -8.10 9.82
N SER A 139 -21.50 -6.79 9.72
CA SER A 139 -22.76 -6.18 10.13
C SER A 139 -23.86 -6.27 9.07
N VAL A 140 -23.49 -6.32 7.79
CA VAL A 140 -24.45 -6.29 6.67
C VAL A 140 -24.48 -7.65 5.97
N PRO A 141 -25.50 -8.50 6.20
CA PRO A 141 -25.56 -9.84 5.63
C PRO A 141 -25.60 -9.88 4.09
N GLN A 142 -26.09 -8.82 3.43
CA GLN A 142 -26.05 -8.68 1.97
C GLN A 142 -24.62 -8.54 1.41
N LEU A 143 -23.72 -7.86 2.14
CA LEU A 143 -22.31 -7.76 1.76
C LEU A 143 -21.55 -9.08 2.00
N ARG A 144 -22.01 -9.88 2.98
CA ARG A 144 -21.56 -11.27 3.21
C ARG A 144 -21.99 -12.22 2.10
N ALA A 145 -23.24 -12.12 1.62
CA ALA A 145 -23.75 -12.97 0.54
C ALA A 145 -23.06 -12.70 -0.81
N GLY A 146 -22.56 -11.48 -1.00
CA GLY A 146 -21.75 -11.08 -2.17
C GLY A 146 -20.25 -11.39 -2.05
N TRP A 147 -19.83 -12.24 -1.12
CA TRP A 147 -18.43 -12.69 -0.98
C TRP A 147 -17.98 -13.51 -2.20
N GLU A 148 -17.68 -12.82 -3.28
CA GLU A 148 -17.02 -13.38 -4.45
C GLU A 148 -15.53 -13.65 -4.15
N PRO A 149 -14.90 -14.65 -4.78
CA PRO A 149 -13.46 -14.93 -4.65
C PRO A 149 -12.53 -13.74 -5.00
N GLY A 150 -13.06 -12.69 -5.64
CA GLY A 150 -12.34 -11.42 -5.85
C GLY A 150 -12.05 -10.63 -4.57
N ILE A 151 -12.85 -10.81 -3.51
CA ILE A 151 -12.66 -10.16 -2.20
C ILE A 151 -11.44 -10.74 -1.48
N GLY A 152 -11.12 -12.03 -1.67
CA GLY A 152 -9.92 -12.66 -1.08
C GLY A 152 -8.62 -11.99 -1.54
N MET A 153 -8.56 -11.57 -2.80
CA MET A 153 -7.42 -10.84 -3.36
C MET A 153 -7.26 -9.43 -2.78
N SER A 154 -8.38 -8.73 -2.56
CA SER A 154 -8.42 -7.43 -1.87
C SER A 154 -7.93 -7.53 -0.42
N TRP A 155 -8.27 -8.62 0.27
CA TRP A 155 -7.81 -8.86 1.63
C TRP A 155 -6.32 -9.18 1.73
N LEU A 156 -5.74 -9.87 0.74
CA LEU A 156 -4.29 -10.10 0.70
C LEU A 156 -3.51 -8.79 0.74
N PHE A 157 -3.97 -7.76 0.02
CA PHE A 157 -3.36 -6.43 0.07
C PHE A 157 -3.39 -5.87 1.49
N PHE A 158 -4.56 -5.83 2.14
CA PHE A 158 -4.67 -5.27 3.49
C PHE A 158 -3.87 -6.08 4.52
N VAL A 159 -3.91 -7.41 4.48
CA VAL A 159 -3.16 -8.25 5.43
C VAL A 159 -1.65 -8.00 5.34
N LEU A 160 -1.12 -7.76 4.14
CA LEU A 160 0.30 -7.46 3.95
C LEU A 160 0.68 -6.03 4.35
N TRP A 161 -0.24 -5.06 4.22
CA TRP A 161 0.03 -3.65 4.49
C TRP A 161 -0.39 -3.16 5.88
N VAL A 162 -1.31 -3.84 6.56
CA VAL A 162 -1.73 -3.54 7.94
C VAL A 162 -0.54 -3.52 8.92
N PRO A 163 0.38 -4.52 8.93
CA PRO A 163 1.55 -4.49 9.81
C PRO A 163 2.39 -3.23 9.63
N HIS A 164 2.54 -2.78 8.38
CA HIS A 164 3.25 -1.55 8.06
C HIS A 164 2.53 -0.31 8.62
N GLY A 165 1.19 -0.24 8.47
CA GLY A 165 0.38 0.83 9.05
C GLY A 165 0.47 0.89 10.58
N VAL A 166 0.42 -0.26 11.25
CA VAL A 166 0.62 -0.36 12.71
C VAL A 166 2.03 0.10 13.09
N GLY A 167 3.05 -0.33 12.33
CA GLY A 167 4.41 0.15 12.47
C GLY A 167 4.48 1.67 12.44
N LEU A 168 3.96 2.33 11.40
CA LEU A 168 3.97 3.79 11.33
C LEU A 168 3.29 4.49 12.53
N ALA A 169 2.20 3.93 13.06
CA ALA A 169 1.57 4.46 14.27
C ALA A 169 2.47 4.35 15.51
N VAL A 170 3.10 3.18 15.71
CA VAL A 170 3.99 2.95 16.84
C VAL A 170 5.26 3.81 16.74
N ASP A 171 5.82 3.96 15.54
CA ASP A 171 6.97 4.84 15.27
C ASP A 171 6.68 6.27 15.72
N PHE A 172 5.50 6.78 15.35
CA PHE A 172 5.03 8.09 15.77
C PHE A 172 4.89 8.18 17.30
N LEU A 173 4.27 7.20 17.96
CA LEU A 173 4.09 7.19 19.41
C LEU A 173 5.43 7.18 20.18
N LEU A 174 6.41 6.42 19.69
CA LEU A 174 7.76 6.36 20.25
C LEU A 174 8.48 7.70 20.13
N HIS A 175 8.46 8.30 18.94
CA HIS A 175 9.10 9.59 18.70
C HIS A 175 8.36 10.76 19.37
N ALA A 176 7.04 10.67 19.55
CA ALA A 176 6.23 11.61 20.33
C ALA A 176 6.43 11.46 21.85
N ARG A 177 7.31 10.55 22.30
CA ARG A 177 7.61 10.26 23.73
C ARG A 177 6.40 9.79 24.53
N LEU A 178 5.36 9.27 23.86
CA LEU A 178 4.17 8.71 24.49
C LEU A 178 4.42 7.28 25.01
N LEU A 179 5.44 6.61 24.48
CA LEU A 179 5.95 5.31 24.94
C LEU A 179 7.37 5.49 25.47
N GLN A 180 7.73 4.80 26.55
CA GLN A 180 9.09 4.84 27.14
C GLN A 180 10.10 4.22 26.16
N PRO A 181 11.04 5.00 25.61
CA PRO A 181 12.01 4.50 24.66
C PRO A 181 13.20 3.85 25.37
N THR A 182 13.49 2.58 25.08
CA THR A 182 14.79 1.97 25.37
C THR A 182 15.51 1.67 24.05
N CYS A 183 16.85 1.72 24.04
CA CYS A 183 17.63 1.49 22.81
C CYS A 183 17.36 0.10 22.19
N SER A 184 17.15 -0.91 23.01
CA SER A 184 16.81 -2.27 22.55
C SER A 184 15.42 -2.34 21.91
N THR A 185 14.45 -1.58 22.43
CA THR A 185 13.11 -1.49 21.83
C THR A 185 13.13 -0.77 20.48
N PHE A 186 13.98 0.26 20.31
CA PHE A 186 14.12 0.94 19.02
C PHE A 186 14.71 0.04 17.93
N GLU A 187 15.79 -0.67 18.22
CA GLU A 187 16.43 -1.55 17.23
C GLU A 187 15.51 -2.69 16.78
N SER A 188 14.81 -3.32 17.74
CA SER A 188 13.82 -4.36 17.45
C SER A 188 12.67 -3.82 16.60
N PHE A 189 12.27 -2.57 16.85
CA PHE A 189 11.18 -1.92 16.16
C PHE A 189 11.55 -1.50 14.74
N ASP A 190 12.73 -0.93 14.53
CA ASP A 190 13.24 -0.61 13.19
C ASP A 190 13.34 -1.87 12.31
N TYR A 191 13.77 -2.98 12.89
CA TYR A 191 13.77 -4.28 12.21
C TYR A 191 12.34 -4.74 11.85
N ALA A 192 11.39 -4.65 12.79
CA ALA A 192 10.00 -5.04 12.57
C ALA A 192 9.30 -4.16 11.51
N LEU A 193 9.62 -2.86 11.48
CA LEU A 193 9.11 -1.93 10.48
C LEU A 193 9.66 -2.25 9.09
N GLY A 194 10.97 -2.55 8.99
CA GLY A 194 11.59 -3.02 7.75
C GLY A 194 11.00 -4.34 7.25
N LEU A 195 10.75 -5.29 8.15
CA LEU A 195 10.09 -6.55 7.83
C LEU A 195 8.66 -6.33 7.33
N SER A 196 7.91 -5.43 7.97
CA SER A 196 6.55 -5.07 7.58
C SER A 196 6.50 -4.41 6.21
N GLU A 197 7.50 -3.59 5.89
CA GLU A 197 7.67 -3.03 4.55
C GLU A 197 7.98 -4.12 3.52
N GLY A 198 8.85 -5.09 3.86
CA GLY A 198 9.12 -6.27 3.04
C GLY A 198 7.89 -7.15 2.80
N LEU A 199 7.06 -7.37 3.83
CA LEU A 199 5.76 -8.04 3.71
C LEU A 199 4.84 -7.28 2.75
N GLY A 200 4.81 -5.95 2.88
CA GLY A 200 4.17 -5.06 1.91
C GLY A 200 4.65 -5.37 0.50
N VAL A 201 5.95 -5.34 0.22
CA VAL A 201 6.55 -5.61 -1.11
C VAL A 201 6.14 -6.96 -1.70
N LEU A 202 5.95 -8.01 -0.87
CA LEU A 202 5.52 -9.34 -1.34
C LEU A 202 4.17 -9.31 -2.06
N HIS A 203 3.32 -8.30 -1.83
CA HIS A 203 2.04 -8.17 -2.56
C HIS A 203 2.24 -8.11 -4.08
N CYS A 204 3.40 -7.60 -4.54
CA CYS A 204 3.69 -7.50 -5.96
C CYS A 204 3.88 -8.86 -6.65
N GLY A 205 4.38 -9.86 -5.92
CA GLY A 205 4.53 -11.22 -6.43
C GLY A 205 3.30 -12.10 -6.15
N LEU A 206 2.75 -11.99 -4.94
CA LEU A 206 1.63 -12.82 -4.49
C LEU A 206 0.33 -12.48 -5.21
N GLY A 207 0.11 -11.21 -5.57
CA GLY A 207 -1.09 -10.80 -6.28
C GLY A 207 -1.23 -11.52 -7.63
N PRO A 208 -0.33 -11.31 -8.59
CA PRO A 208 -0.37 -12.01 -9.87
C PRO A 208 -0.42 -13.54 -9.73
N ALA A 209 0.34 -14.12 -8.78
CA ALA A 209 0.33 -15.55 -8.52
C ALA A 209 -1.05 -16.06 -8.07
N ALA A 210 -1.72 -15.36 -7.15
CA ALA A 210 -3.06 -15.71 -6.70
C ALA A 210 -4.09 -15.61 -7.84
N LEU A 211 -3.98 -14.60 -8.70
CA LEU A 211 -4.84 -14.47 -9.89
C LEU A 211 -4.64 -15.64 -10.88
N LEU A 212 -3.40 -16.06 -11.09
CA LEU A 212 -3.10 -17.21 -11.93
C LEU A 212 -3.62 -18.50 -11.31
N ALA A 213 -3.37 -18.74 -10.02
CA ALA A 213 -3.83 -19.92 -9.30
C ALA A 213 -5.36 -20.08 -9.37
N THR A 214 -6.12 -19.01 -9.06
CA THR A 214 -7.59 -19.05 -9.16
C THR A 214 -8.11 -19.30 -10.57
N ARG A 215 -7.37 -18.90 -11.60
CA ARG A 215 -7.70 -19.19 -13.01
C ARG A 215 -7.41 -20.66 -13.35
N PHE A 216 -6.31 -21.23 -12.87
CA PHE A 216 -5.99 -22.64 -13.05
C PHE A 216 -7.00 -23.54 -12.35
N CYS A 217 -7.36 -23.25 -11.09
CA CYS A 217 -8.37 -24.02 -10.35
C CYS A 217 -9.74 -23.98 -11.04
N ARG A 218 -10.18 -22.81 -11.56
CA ARG A 218 -11.43 -22.71 -12.32
C ARG A 218 -11.42 -23.50 -13.62
N ARG A 219 -10.28 -23.53 -14.32
CA ARG A 219 -10.15 -24.35 -15.54
C ARG A 219 -10.24 -25.84 -15.22
N GLN A 220 -9.59 -26.30 -14.15
CA GLN A 220 -9.64 -27.70 -13.74
C GLN A 220 -11.04 -28.11 -13.26
N ALA A 221 -11.71 -27.28 -12.46
CA ALA A 221 -13.09 -27.57 -12.02
C ALA A 221 -14.09 -27.62 -13.19
N GLY A 222 -13.90 -26.79 -14.22
CA GLY A 222 -14.71 -26.83 -15.44
C GLY A 222 -14.48 -28.09 -16.29
N THR A 223 -13.28 -28.69 -16.24
CA THR A 223 -12.99 -29.97 -16.90
C THR A 223 -13.44 -31.19 -16.10
N SER A 224 -13.57 -31.08 -14.77
CA SER A 224 -14.07 -32.15 -13.90
C SER A 224 -15.59 -32.25 -13.86
N ALA A 225 -16.31 -31.22 -14.28
CA ALA A 225 -17.78 -31.18 -14.34
C ALA A 225 -18.36 -31.69 -15.68
N SER A 226 -17.52 -32.13 -16.62
CA SER A 226 -17.93 -32.82 -17.85
C SER A 226 -17.56 -34.31 -17.78
N CYS A 227 -18.23 -35.05 -16.89
CA CYS A 227 -18.30 -36.51 -16.88
C CYS A 227 -19.70 -36.90 -16.43
#